data_AF-A0A935SB85-F1
#
_entry.id   AF-A0A935SB85-F1
#
_cell.length_a   1.000
_cell.length_b   1.000
_cell.length_c   1.000
_cell.angle_alpha   90.00
_cell.angle_beta   90.00
_cell.angle_gamma   90.00
#
_symmetry.space_group_name_H-M   'P 1'
#
loop_
_entity.id
_entity.type
_entity.pdbx_description
1 polymer ?
#
loop_
_entity_poly.entity_id
_entity_poly.type
_entity_poly.pdbx_seq_one_letter_code
_entity_poly.pdbx_strand_id
1 'polypeptide(L)'
;MAVQLDGAGQIKLQTLDDAMGQLQRLHGIVERYAMAVKTQTDTGGFRQQLMRAGTPLVGLLKPQFGVIADVVTSFLLISSRGGSDQMKVRALRENVGQIRAQLEIAVTKTKEKHAIAEPKDDAPPGGQ
;
A
#
# COMPACT_ATOMS: atom_id res chain seq x y z
N MET A 1 10.59 -13.02 -18.42
CA MET A 1 9.30 -13.61 -18.80
C MET A 1 8.20 -12.89 -18.02
N ALA A 2 7.17 -12.40 -18.71
CA ALA A 2 5.97 -11.90 -18.03
C ALA A 2 5.16 -13.13 -17.58
N VAL A 3 5.01 -13.32 -16.27
CA VAL A 3 4.18 -14.40 -15.71
C VAL A 3 2.71 -14.07 -16.02
N GLN A 4 2.04 -14.94 -16.77
CA GLN A 4 0.61 -14.80 -17.03
C GLN A 4 -0.16 -15.14 -15.74
N LEU A 5 -1.07 -14.25 -15.33
CA LEU A 5 -1.85 -14.40 -14.11
C LEU A 5 -3.31 -14.68 -14.42
N ASP A 6 -3.96 -15.47 -13.55
CA ASP A 6 -5.41 -15.63 -13.56
C ASP A 6 -6.14 -14.29 -13.31
N GLY A 7 -7.46 -14.25 -13.59
CA GLY A 7 -8.25 -13.03 -13.45
C GLY A 7 -8.27 -12.46 -12.02
N ALA A 8 -8.23 -13.32 -11.00
CA ALA A 8 -8.19 -12.87 -9.62
C ALA A 8 -6.83 -12.25 -9.25
N GLY A 9 -5.73 -12.81 -9.78
CA GLY A 9 -4.38 -12.28 -9.66
C GLY A 9 -4.23 -10.92 -10.32
N GLN A 10 -4.83 -10.73 -11.50
CA GLN A 10 -4.85 -9.44 -12.21
C GLN A 10 -5.57 -8.35 -11.38
N ILE A 11 -6.77 -8.66 -10.85
CA ILE A 11 -7.53 -7.73 -10.01
C ILE A 11 -6.76 -7.35 -8.73
N LYS A 12 -6.12 -8.34 -8.08
CA LYS A 12 -5.29 -8.11 -6.90
C LYS A 12 -4.07 -7.24 -7.20
N LEU A 13 -3.40 -7.47 -8.32
CA LEU A 13 -2.27 -6.64 -8.73
C LEU A 13 -2.69 -5.19 -9.03
N GLN A 14 -3.82 -5.00 -9.73
CA GLN A 14 -4.34 -3.66 -9.96
C GLN A 14 -4.63 -2.94 -8.63
N THR A 15 -5.28 -3.63 -7.69
CA THR A 15 -5.57 -3.10 -6.35
C THR A 15 -4.28 -2.68 -5.62
N LEU A 16 -3.21 -3.48 -5.72
CA LEU A 16 -1.93 -3.19 -5.09
C LEU A 16 -1.18 -2.02 -5.76
N ASP A 17 -1.30 -1.89 -7.09
CA ASP A 17 -0.72 -0.77 -7.84
C ASP A 17 -1.42 0.56 -7.51
N ASP A 18 -2.75 0.55 -7.49
CA ASP A 18 -3.55 1.70 -7.07
C ASP A 18 -3.22 2.10 -5.61
N ALA A 19 -3.05 1.11 -4.73
CA ALA A 19 -2.65 1.34 -3.34
C ALA A 19 -1.25 1.95 -3.22
N MET A 20 -0.29 1.54 -4.05
CA MET A 20 1.05 2.15 -4.11
C MET A 20 0.98 3.61 -4.53
N GLY A 21 0.17 3.94 -5.55
CA GLY A 21 -0.06 5.33 -5.97
C GLY A 21 -0.65 6.18 -4.85
N GLN A 22 -1.64 5.67 -4.12
CA GLN A 22 -2.24 6.36 -2.97
C GLN A 22 -1.26 6.52 -1.79
N LEU A 23 -0.43 5.51 -1.53
CA LEU A 23 0.60 5.58 -0.49
C LEU A 23 1.64 6.67 -0.79
N GLN A 24 2.01 6.85 -2.07
CA GLN A 24 2.91 7.93 -2.46
C GLN A 24 2.33 9.31 -2.14
N ARG A 25 1.02 9.50 -2.35
CA ARG A 25 0.33 10.73 -1.95
C ARG A 25 0.36 10.94 -0.44
N LEU A 26 0.09 9.89 0.35
CA LEU A 26 0.18 9.95 1.82
C LEU A 26 1.57 10.33 2.28
N HIS A 27 2.61 9.70 1.70
CA HIS A 27 4.01 10.01 1.98
C HIS A 27 4.30 11.50 1.74
N GLY A 28 3.88 12.07 0.60
CA GLY A 28 4.06 13.49 0.32
C GLY A 28 3.41 14.42 1.35
N ILE A 29 2.26 14.04 1.93
CA ILE A 29 1.64 14.82 3.02
C ILE A 29 2.47 14.72 4.30
N VAL A 30 2.95 13.52 4.65
CA VAL A 30 3.81 13.29 5.82
C VAL A 30 5.12 14.08 5.72
N GLU A 31 5.73 14.14 4.54
CA GLU A 31 6.97 14.90 4.34
C GLU A 31 6.75 16.41 4.46
N ARG A 32 5.63 16.94 3.96
CA ARG A 32 5.26 18.34 4.18
C ARG A 32 4.98 18.65 5.66
N TYR A 33 4.35 17.72 6.38
CA TYR A 33 4.15 17.85 7.82
C TYR A 33 5.49 17.86 8.57
N ALA A 34 6.40 16.96 8.20
CA ALA A 34 7.76 16.91 8.77
C ALA A 34 8.51 18.23 8.57
N MET A 35 8.40 18.80 7.37
CA MET A 35 8.98 20.11 7.08
C MET A 35 8.37 21.21 7.94
N ALA A 36 7.04 21.26 8.07
CA ALA A 36 6.36 22.26 8.89
C ALA A 36 6.79 22.17 10.37
N VAL A 37 6.90 20.96 10.92
CA VAL A 37 7.42 20.73 12.28
C VAL A 37 8.85 21.22 12.41
N LYS A 38 9.71 20.90 11.44
CA LYS A 38 11.12 21.31 11.43
C LYS A 38 11.27 22.83 11.38
N THR A 39 10.41 23.52 10.63
CA THR A 39 10.43 24.98 10.48
C THR A 39 9.55 25.71 11.49
N GLN A 40 8.94 25.00 12.43
CA GLN A 40 8.04 25.55 13.45
C GLN A 40 6.88 26.38 12.86
N THR A 41 6.35 25.95 11.71
CA THR A 41 5.17 26.57 11.08
C THR A 41 3.90 25.84 11.47
N ASP A 42 2.73 26.41 11.13
CA ASP A 42 1.44 25.82 11.48
C ASP A 42 1.28 24.38 10.96
N THR A 43 0.84 23.49 11.84
CA THR A 43 0.64 22.07 11.59
C THR A 43 -0.83 21.64 11.62
N GLY A 44 -1.76 22.55 11.98
CA GLY A 44 -3.16 22.21 12.28
C GLY A 44 -3.91 21.54 11.12
N GLY A 45 -3.56 21.87 9.87
CA GLY A 45 -4.22 21.32 8.68
C GLY A 45 -3.81 19.89 8.29
N PHE A 46 -2.68 19.37 8.81
CA PHE A 46 -2.14 18.10 8.30
C PHE A 46 -2.99 16.89 8.69
N ARG A 47 -3.60 16.88 9.88
CA ARG A 47 -4.49 15.80 10.31
C ARG A 47 -5.61 15.56 9.29
N GLN A 48 -6.31 16.61 8.89
CA GLN A 48 -7.44 16.47 7.96
C GLN A 48 -6.98 16.02 6.57
N GLN A 49 -5.81 16.48 6.11
CA GLN A 49 -5.22 16.03 4.85
C GLN A 49 -4.87 14.53 4.89
N LEU A 50 -4.24 14.06 5.97
CA LEU A 50 -3.89 12.65 6.18
C LEU A 50 -5.14 11.76 6.23
N MET A 51 -6.18 12.18 6.96
CA MET A 51 -7.46 11.46 7.02
C MET A 51 -8.11 11.33 5.64
N ARG A 52 -8.22 12.45 4.90
CA ARG A 52 -8.84 12.45 3.57
C ARG A 52 -8.08 11.59 2.57
N ALA A 53 -6.76 11.53 2.66
CA ALA A 53 -5.94 10.73 1.76
C ALA A 53 -5.90 9.24 2.15
N GLY A 54 -5.96 8.91 3.45
CA GLY A 54 -5.74 7.54 3.91
C GLY A 54 -7.00 6.70 4.12
N THR A 55 -8.16 7.30 4.40
CA THR A 55 -9.41 6.53 4.53
C THR A 55 -9.77 5.73 3.26
N PRO A 56 -9.65 6.29 2.04
CA PRO A 56 -9.90 5.52 0.82
C PRO A 56 -8.99 4.31 0.66
N LEU A 57 -7.73 4.42 1.11
CA LEU A 57 -6.75 3.34 1.05
C LEU A 57 -7.16 2.15 1.93
N VAL A 58 -7.77 2.40 3.08
CA VAL A 58 -8.37 1.34 3.92
C VAL A 58 -9.47 0.62 3.16
N GLY A 59 -10.40 1.37 2.53
CA GLY A 59 -11.51 0.80 1.77
C GLY A 59 -11.04 -0.04 0.57
N LEU A 60 -10.00 0.43 -0.13
CA LEU A 60 -9.37 -0.29 -1.25
C LEU A 60 -8.75 -1.62 -0.80
N LEU A 61 -8.01 -1.61 0.32
CA LEU A 61 -7.25 -2.77 0.76
C LEU A 61 -8.09 -3.78 1.56
N LYS A 62 -9.12 -3.35 2.29
CA LYS A 62 -9.84 -4.23 3.24
C LYS A 62 -10.40 -5.52 2.62
N PRO A 63 -10.99 -5.53 1.41
CA PRO A 63 -11.59 -6.74 0.85
C PRO A 63 -10.59 -7.86 0.53
N GLN A 64 -9.35 -7.52 0.18
CA GLN A 64 -8.37 -8.49 -0.35
C GLN A 64 -7.07 -8.55 0.47
N PHE A 65 -6.75 -7.49 1.21
CA PHE A 65 -5.48 -7.27 1.92
C PHE A 65 -5.73 -6.71 3.33
N GLY A 66 -6.62 -7.35 4.09
CA GLY A 66 -7.09 -6.86 5.39
C GLY A 66 -5.99 -6.47 6.38
N VAL A 67 -4.90 -7.25 6.46
CA VAL A 67 -3.76 -6.94 7.34
C VAL A 67 -3.08 -5.61 6.97
N ILE A 68 -2.92 -5.32 5.67
CA ILE A 68 -2.35 -4.06 5.21
C ILE A 68 -3.31 -2.91 5.53
N ALA A 69 -4.62 -3.12 5.33
CA ALA A 69 -5.65 -2.14 5.68
C ALA A 69 -5.64 -1.80 7.19
N ASP A 70 -5.34 -2.77 8.06
CA ASP A 70 -5.22 -2.55 9.50
C ASP A 70 -3.97 -1.71 9.84
N VAL A 71 -2.86 -1.88 9.11
CA VAL A 71 -1.68 -1.02 9.26
C VAL A 71 -1.98 0.41 8.80
N VAL A 72 -2.71 0.59 7.69
CA VAL A 72 -3.19 1.91 7.26
C VAL A 72 -4.12 2.51 8.32
N THR A 73 -4.99 1.71 8.94
CA THR A 73 -5.84 2.18 10.04
C THR A 73 -5.02 2.63 11.24
N SER A 74 -3.94 1.92 11.60
CA SER A 74 -2.99 2.34 12.63
C SER A 74 -2.34 3.71 12.31
N PHE A 75 -1.91 3.90 11.06
CA PHE A 75 -1.41 5.19 10.57
C PHE A 75 -2.44 6.32 10.78
N LEU A 76 -3.71 6.07 10.45
CA LEU A 76 -4.79 7.03 10.65
C LEU A 76 -4.99 7.36 12.14
N LEU A 77 -4.95 6.35 13.01
CA LEU A 77 -5.04 6.55 14.45
C LEU A 77 -3.89 7.42 14.97
N ILE A 78 -2.64 7.14 14.55
CA ILE A 78 -1.47 7.95 14.91
C ILE A 78 -1.65 9.42 14.52
N SER A 79 -2.16 9.67 13.31
CA SER A 79 -2.41 11.05 12.83
C SER A 79 -3.46 11.81 13.66
N SER A 80 -4.32 11.09 14.38
CA SER A 80 -5.44 11.65 15.12
C SER A 80 -5.19 11.82 16.62
N ARG A 81 -4.22 11.10 17.18
CA ARG A 81 -3.88 11.12 18.60
C ARG A 81 -3.18 12.42 19.00
N GLY A 82 -3.26 12.77 20.29
CA GLY A 82 -2.50 13.87 20.89
C GLY A 82 -1.00 13.57 20.99
N GLY A 83 -0.22 14.51 21.51
CA GLY A 83 1.24 14.40 21.67
C GLY A 83 2.03 15.32 20.75
N SER A 84 3.37 15.29 20.85
CA SER A 84 4.25 16.17 20.08
C SER A 84 4.22 15.85 18.58
N ASP A 85 4.22 16.89 17.75
CA ASP A 85 4.19 16.72 16.30
C ASP A 85 5.44 16.00 15.78
N GLN A 86 6.60 16.22 16.42
CA GLN A 86 7.84 15.53 16.08
C GLN A 86 7.73 14.01 16.26
N MET A 87 7.12 13.56 17.36
CA MET A 87 6.90 12.13 17.62
C MET A 87 5.91 11.54 16.61
N LYS A 88 4.84 12.27 16.29
CA LYS A 88 3.85 11.83 15.28
C LYS A 88 4.48 11.65 13.91
N VAL A 89 5.21 12.66 13.42
CA VAL A 89 5.86 12.60 12.11
C VAL A 89 6.80 11.40 12.00
N ARG A 90 7.57 11.12 13.06
CA ARG A 90 8.45 9.93 13.10
C ARG A 90 7.64 8.64 12.94
N ALA A 91 6.59 8.46 13.76
CA ALA A 91 5.74 7.28 13.70
C ALA A 91 5.00 7.14 12.35
N LEU A 92 4.57 8.26 11.76
CA LEU A 92 3.92 8.28 10.45
C LEU A 92 4.88 7.85 9.34
N ARG A 93 6.14 8.32 9.35
CA ARG A 93 7.17 7.89 8.40
C ARG A 93 7.48 6.40 8.51
N GLU A 94 7.61 5.90 9.74
CA GLU A 94 7.81 4.47 10.01
C GLU A 94 6.65 3.64 9.46
N ASN A 95 5.40 4.08 9.67
CA ASN A 95 4.22 3.41 9.13
C ASN A 95 4.17 3.46 7.59
N VAL A 96 4.53 4.58 6.95
CA VAL A 96 4.60 4.66 5.48
C VAL A 96 5.59 3.61 4.94
N GLY A 97 6.77 3.49 5.56
CA GLY A 97 7.74 2.45 5.21
C GLY A 97 7.19 1.04 5.39
N GLN A 98 6.50 0.79 6.52
CA GLN A 98 5.89 -0.50 6.80
C GLN A 98 4.78 -0.87 5.79
N ILE A 99 3.91 0.08 5.42
CA ILE A 99 2.85 -0.15 4.43
C ILE A 99 3.46 -0.46 3.07
N ARG A 100 4.47 0.31 2.64
CA ARG A 100 5.19 0.07 1.38
C ARG A 100 5.76 -1.35 1.33
N ALA A 101 6.50 -1.76 2.35
CA ALA A 101 7.08 -3.10 2.42
C ALA A 101 6.01 -4.20 2.32
N GLN A 102 4.88 -4.03 3.01
CA GLN A 102 3.78 -5.00 2.93
C GLN A 102 3.14 -5.06 1.54
N LEU A 103 2.98 -3.92 0.86
CA LEU A 103 2.48 -3.89 -0.51
C LEU A 103 3.45 -4.59 -1.48
N GLU A 104 4.75 -4.36 -1.37
CA GLU A 104 5.78 -5.03 -2.20
C GLU A 104 5.78 -6.56 -1.98
N ILE A 105 5.66 -7.00 -0.72
CA ILE A 105 5.52 -8.41 -0.36
C ILE A 105 4.22 -8.99 -0.94
N ALA A 106 3.11 -8.25 -0.87
CA ALA A 106 1.83 -8.69 -1.39
C ALA A 106 1.81 -8.80 -2.92
N VAL A 107 2.54 -7.93 -3.63
CA VAL A 107 2.74 -8.03 -5.08
C VAL A 107 3.45 -9.34 -5.42
N THR A 108 4.56 -9.63 -4.73
CA THR A 108 5.34 -10.85 -4.95
C THR A 108 4.49 -12.10 -4.71
N LYS A 109 3.80 -12.16 -3.56
CA LYS A 109 2.92 -13.30 -3.21
C LYS A 109 1.73 -13.45 -4.15
N THR A 110 1.17 -12.35 -4.65
CA THR A 110 0.08 -12.41 -5.63
C THR A 110 0.56 -13.04 -6.93
N LYS A 111 1.74 -12.63 -7.43
CA LYS A 111 2.33 -13.19 -8.65
C LYS A 111 2.60 -14.68 -8.50
N GLU A 112 3.18 -15.10 -7.38
CA GLU A 112 3.48 -16.52 -7.11
C GLU A 112 2.21 -17.38 -7.04
N LYS A 113 1.16 -16.88 -6.36
CA LYS A 113 -0.07 -17.66 -6.11
C LYS A 113 -1.02 -17.74 -7.29
N HIS A 114 -0.98 -16.76 -8.18
CA HIS A 114 -1.92 -16.64 -9.30
C HIS A 114 -1.24 -16.86 -10.67
N ALA A 115 0.01 -17.31 -10.67
CA ALA A 115 0.70 -17.73 -11.88
C ALA A 115 -0.03 -18.90 -12.53
N ILE A 116 -0.40 -18.75 -13.80
CA ILE A 116 -0.89 -19.86 -14.61
C ILE A 116 0.33 -20.65 -15.05
N ALA A 117 0.39 -21.95 -14.71
CA ALA A 117 1.40 -22.82 -15.27
C ALA A 117 1.20 -22.87 -16.80
N GLU A 118 2.25 -22.60 -17.57
CA GLU A 118 2.19 -22.76 -19.02
C GLU A 118 1.73 -24.19 -19.32
N PRO A 119 0.68 -24.39 -20.15
CA PRO A 119 0.35 -25.73 -20.61
C PRO A 119 1.58 -26.26 -21.33
N LYS A 120 2.18 -27.34 -20.81
CA LYS A 120 3.14 -28.12 -21.58
C LYS A 120 2.41 -28.56 -22.85
N ASP A 121 2.93 -28.17 -23.99
CA ASP A 121 2.59 -28.76 -25.29
C ASP A 121 2.94 -30.25 -25.24
N ASP A 122 2.06 -31.07 -24.64
CA ASP A 122 2.01 -32.51 -24.85
C ASP A 122 1.31 -32.75 -26.20
N ALA A 123 1.99 -32.34 -27.29
CA ALA A 123 1.67 -32.84 -28.61
C ALA A 123 2.16 -34.30 -28.68
N PRO A 124 1.29 -35.30 -28.89
CA PRO A 124 1.76 -36.67 -29.06
C PRO A 124 2.65 -36.72 -30.31
N PRO A 125 3.82 -37.39 -30.26
CA PRO A 125 4.65 -37.56 -31.45
C PRO A 125 3.81 -38.32 -32.47
N GLY A 126 3.63 -37.71 -33.64
CA GLY A 126 2.87 -38.28 -34.75
C GLY A 126 3.31 -39.72 -35.01
N GLY A 127 2.39 -40.66 -34.79
CA GLY A 127 2.55 -42.04 -35.22
C GLY A 127 2.54 -42.09 -36.74
N GLN A 128 3.65 -42.56 -37.30
CA GLN A 128 3.75 -43.03 -38.70
C GLN A 128 3.03 -44.36 -38.87
#